data_AF-A0A1B0GSX2-F1
#
_entry.id   AF-A0A1B0GSX2-F1
#
_cell.length_a   1.000
_cell.length_b   1.000
_cell.length_c   1.000
_cell.angle_alpha   90.00
_cell.angle_beta   90.00
_cell.angle_gamma   90.00
#
_symmetry.space_group_name_H-M   'P 1'
#
loop_
_entity.id
_entity.type
_entity.pdbx_description
1 polymer ?
#
loop_
_entity_poly.entity_id
_entity_poly.type
_entity_poly.pdbx_seq_one_letter_code
_entity_poly.pdbx_strand_id
1 'polypeptide(L)'
;MNSAEQTVTWLITLGVLESPKKTISDPEVFLQASLKDGVVLCRLLERLLPGTIEKVYPEPRNESECLSNIREFLRACGASLRLETFDANDLYQGQNFNKVLSSLVTLNKVTADIGLGSDSVCARPSSHRIK
;
A
#
# COMPACT_ATOMS: atom_id res chain seq x y z
N MET A 1 16.83 9.76 1.40
CA MET A 1 15.73 8.83 1.73
C MET A 1 15.83 7.66 0.78
N ASN A 2 16.00 6.45 1.28
CA ASN A 2 16.03 5.24 0.47
C ASN A 2 14.60 4.82 0.06
N SER A 3 14.49 3.87 -0.89
CA SER A 3 13.21 3.43 -1.43
C SER A 3 12.25 2.88 -0.36
N ALA A 4 12.78 2.20 0.66
CA ALA A 4 11.98 1.64 1.74
C ALA A 4 11.40 2.73 2.64
N GLU A 5 12.21 3.71 3.05
CA GLU A 5 11.78 4.89 3.83
C GLU A 5 10.71 5.71 3.08
N GLN A 6 10.90 5.91 1.77
CA GLN A 6 9.92 6.58 0.92
C GLN A 6 8.61 5.81 0.87
N THR A 7 8.68 4.48 0.76
CA THR A 7 7.50 3.61 0.73
C THR A 7 6.75 3.66 2.06
N VAL A 8 7.44 3.59 3.20
CA VAL A 8 6.83 3.76 4.53
C VAL A 8 6.09 5.10 4.62
N THR A 9 6.74 6.18 4.22
CA THR A 9 6.17 7.53 4.28
C THR A 9 4.93 7.65 3.39
N TRP A 10 4.99 7.06 2.19
CA TRP A 10 3.88 7.04 1.25
C TRP A 10 2.66 6.29 1.80
N LEU A 11 2.86 5.11 2.38
CA LEU A 11 1.78 4.32 2.98
C LEU A 11 1.12 5.05 4.16
N ILE A 12 1.91 5.73 5.00
CA ILE A 12 1.40 6.55 6.11
C ILE A 12 0.61 7.75 5.57
N THR A 13 1.13 8.42 4.55
CA THR A 13 0.47 9.59 3.93
C THR A 13 -0.88 9.23 3.32
N LEU A 14 -1.01 8.03 2.75
CA LEU A 14 -2.29 7.52 2.24
C LEU A 14 -3.26 7.03 3.32
N GLY A 15 -2.80 6.97 4.58
CA GLY A 15 -3.58 6.56 5.74
C GLY A 15 -3.82 5.05 5.82
N VAL A 16 -3.05 4.23 5.09
CA VAL A 16 -3.21 2.77 5.08
C VAL A 16 -2.28 2.06 6.05
N LEU A 17 -1.23 2.75 6.49
CA LEU A 17 -0.27 2.27 7.48
C LEU A 17 -0.20 3.25 8.65
N GLU A 18 -0.19 2.72 9.87
CA GLU A 18 -0.04 3.56 11.07
C GLU A 18 1.38 4.12 11.17
N SER A 19 1.49 5.34 11.69
CA SER A 19 2.79 5.92 11.99
C SER A 19 3.49 5.10 13.08
N PRO A 20 4.76 4.70 12.88
CA PRO A 20 5.49 3.91 13.87
C PRO A 20 5.66 4.71 15.17
N LYS A 21 5.43 4.07 16.32
CA LYS A 21 5.58 4.70 17.65
C LYS A 21 7.03 5.01 18.03
N LYS A 22 7.99 4.42 17.31
CA LYS A 22 9.43 4.52 17.55
C LYS A 22 10.15 4.69 16.21
N THR A 23 11.38 5.17 16.25
CA THR A 23 12.26 5.22 15.08
C THR A 23 12.40 3.82 14.46
N ILE A 24 12.20 3.73 13.15
CA ILE A 24 12.39 2.49 12.40
C ILE A 24 13.89 2.33 12.12
N SER A 25 14.52 1.29 12.68
CA SER A 25 15.94 1.00 12.44
C SER A 25 16.17 0.27 11.11
N ASP A 26 15.20 -0.53 10.68
CA ASP A 26 15.23 -1.25 9.41
C ASP A 26 13.86 -1.12 8.71
N PRO A 27 13.75 -0.26 7.68
CA PRO A 27 12.50 -0.01 6.99
C PRO A 27 12.02 -1.20 6.16
N GLU A 28 12.91 -2.07 5.68
CA GLU A 28 12.53 -3.23 4.89
C GLU A 28 11.87 -4.29 5.77
N VAL A 29 12.48 -4.60 6.92
CA VAL A 29 11.91 -5.52 7.91
C VAL A 29 10.57 -5.00 8.42
N PHE A 30 10.48 -3.69 8.69
CA PHE A 30 9.24 -3.06 9.13
C PHE A 30 8.13 -3.18 8.07
N LEU A 31 8.43 -2.88 6.80
CA LEU A 31 7.47 -3.01 5.71
C LEU A 31 7.05 -4.47 5.53
N GLN A 32 8.00 -5.41 5.50
CA GLN A 32 7.68 -6.82 5.34
C GLN A 32 6.72 -7.29 6.43
N ALA A 33 6.97 -6.94 7.70
CA ALA A 33 6.09 -7.29 8.81
C ALA A 33 4.70 -6.63 8.68
N SER A 34 4.67 -5.35 8.32
CA SER A 34 3.42 -4.57 8.22
C SER A 34 2.53 -4.96 7.04
N LEU A 35 3.12 -5.50 5.98
CA LEU A 35 2.42 -5.88 4.76
C LEU A 35 2.10 -7.38 4.70
N LYS A 36 2.66 -8.18 5.63
CA LYS A 36 2.68 -9.65 5.58
C LYS A 36 1.30 -10.29 5.46
N ASP A 37 0.26 -9.70 6.04
CA ASP A 37 -1.10 -10.23 6.02
C ASP A 37 -1.92 -9.81 4.78
N GLY A 38 -1.33 -8.95 3.93
CA GLY A 38 -1.93 -8.40 2.72
C GLY A 38 -3.03 -7.35 2.94
N VAL A 39 -3.45 -7.06 4.18
CA VAL A 39 -4.57 -6.13 4.44
C VAL A 39 -4.19 -4.71 4.05
N VAL A 40 -2.99 -4.27 4.44
CA VAL A 40 -2.48 -2.94 4.08
C VAL A 40 -2.34 -2.79 2.55
N LEU A 41 -1.96 -3.86 1.85
CA LEU A 41 -1.85 -3.87 0.40
C LEU A 41 -3.22 -3.73 -0.28
N CYS A 42 -4.24 -4.46 0.17
CA CYS A 42 -5.59 -4.30 -0.35
C CYS A 42 -6.13 -2.88 -0.09
N ARG A 43 -5.94 -2.35 1.12
CA ARG A 43 -6.34 -0.98 1.46
C ARG A 43 -5.62 0.06 0.61
N LEU A 44 -4.33 -0.15 0.34
CA LEU A 44 -3.55 0.71 -0.55
C LEU A 44 -4.21 0.83 -1.93
N LEU A 45 -4.56 -0.30 -2.54
CA LEU A 45 -5.24 -0.27 -3.84
C LEU A 45 -6.63 0.34 -3.77
N GLU A 46 -7.42 0.09 -2.73
CA GLU A 46 -8.71 0.76 -2.58
C GLU A 46 -8.60 2.29 -2.43
N ARG A 47 -7.48 2.79 -1.90
CA ARG A 47 -7.21 4.23 -1.83
C ARG A 47 -6.78 4.82 -3.17
N LEU A 48 -6.03 4.06 -3.97
CA LEU A 48 -5.49 4.50 -5.26
C LEU A 48 -6.50 4.30 -6.39
N LEU A 49 -7.17 3.15 -6.42
CA LEU A 49 -8.09 2.70 -7.46
C LEU A 49 -9.31 2.03 -6.80
N PRO A 50 -10.28 2.83 -6.33
CA PRO A 50 -11.47 2.31 -5.66
C PRO A 50 -12.23 1.27 -6.48
N GLY A 51 -12.64 0.17 -5.84
CA GLY A 51 -13.42 -0.89 -6.47
C GLY A 51 -12.61 -1.92 -7.26
N THR A 52 -11.28 -1.97 -7.07
CA THR A 52 -10.43 -2.98 -7.72
C THR A 52 -10.27 -4.24 -6.86
N ILE A 53 -10.41 -4.12 -5.54
CA ILE A 53 -10.39 -5.25 -4.60
C ILE A 53 -11.81 -5.79 -4.45
N GLU A 54 -12.03 -7.05 -4.83
CA GLU A 54 -13.33 -7.71 -4.67
C GLU A 54 -13.50 -8.27 -3.27
N LYS A 55 -12.43 -8.82 -2.69
CA LYS A 55 -12.49 -9.45 -1.37
C LYS A 55 -11.20 -9.26 -0.57
N VAL A 56 -11.36 -8.80 0.67
CA VAL A 56 -10.31 -8.75 1.68
C VAL A 56 -10.77 -9.40 2.97
N TYR A 57 -9.88 -10.16 3.62
CA TYR A 57 -10.04 -10.62 4.99
C TYR A 57 -9.43 -9.56 5.90
N PRO A 58 -10.22 -8.73 6.60
CA PRO A 58 -9.70 -7.62 7.41
C PRO A 58 -8.94 -8.09 8.65
N GLU A 59 -9.25 -9.29 9.13
CA GLU A 59 -8.60 -9.95 10.28
C GLU A 59 -8.25 -11.40 9.89
N PRO A 60 -7.24 -11.60 9.03
CA PRO A 60 -6.91 -12.92 8.51
C PRO A 60 -6.40 -13.83 9.64
N ARG A 61 -6.99 -15.01 9.78
CA ARG A 61 -6.77 -15.95 10.90
C ARG A 61 -5.78 -17.05 10.58
N ASN A 62 -5.49 -17.26 9.29
CA ASN A 62 -4.66 -18.34 8.81
C ASN A 62 -3.86 -17.91 7.58
N GLU A 63 -2.86 -18.72 7.24
CA GLU A 63 -1.98 -18.50 6.08
C GLU A 63 -2.77 -18.31 4.78
N SER A 64 -3.82 -19.10 4.55
CA SER A 64 -4.60 -19.02 3.31
C SER A 64 -5.30 -17.68 3.17
N GLU A 65 -5.78 -17.08 4.26
CA GLU A 65 -6.42 -15.76 4.25
C GLU A 65 -5.38 -14.65 3.98
N CYS A 66 -4.21 -14.71 4.63
CA CYS A 66 -3.11 -13.78 4.35
C CYS A 66 -2.68 -13.85 2.87
N LEU A 67 -2.43 -15.06 2.36
CA LEU A 67 -2.06 -15.26 0.96
C LEU A 67 -3.17 -14.84 0.00
N SER A 68 -4.45 -15.02 0.38
CA SER A 68 -5.58 -14.56 -0.42
C SER A 68 -5.59 -13.04 -0.56
N ASN A 69 -5.36 -12.30 0.52
CA ASN A 69 -5.27 -10.83 0.48
C ASN A 69 -4.11 -10.37 -0.42
N ILE A 70 -2.92 -10.97 -0.28
CA ILE A 70 -1.77 -10.62 -1.11
C ILE A 70 -2.07 -10.90 -2.59
N ARG A 71 -2.63 -12.08 -2.91
CA ARG A 71 -2.99 -12.45 -4.29
C ARG A 71 -4.03 -11.52 -4.89
N GLU A 72 -4.98 -11.04 -4.08
CA GLU A 72 -5.98 -10.08 -4.52
C GLU A 72 -5.33 -8.74 -4.94
N PHE A 73 -4.38 -8.25 -4.13
CA PHE A 73 -3.57 -7.08 -4.50
C PHE A 73 -2.80 -7.30 -5.80
N LEU A 74 -2.13 -8.45 -5.95
CA LEU A 74 -1.32 -8.77 -7.13
C LEU A 74 -2.19 -8.83 -8.39
N ARG A 75 -3.35 -9.50 -8.30
CA ARG A 75 -4.34 -9.59 -9.40
C ARG A 75 -4.80 -8.21 -9.83
N ALA A 76 -5.18 -7.36 -8.88
CA ALA A 76 -5.64 -6.00 -9.13
C ALA A 76 -4.56 -5.13 -9.80
N CYS A 77 -3.32 -5.19 -9.31
CA CYS A 77 -2.18 -4.50 -9.93
C CYS A 77 -1.93 -4.97 -11.38
N GLY A 78 -1.95 -6.29 -11.61
CA GLY A 78 -1.76 -6.86 -12.94
C GLY A 78 -2.87 -6.49 -13.92
N ALA A 79 -4.14 -6.55 -13.48
CA ALA A 79 -5.29 -6.29 -14.34
C ALA A 79 -5.48 -4.79 -14.65
N SER A 80 -5.40 -3.92 -13.64
CA SER A 80 -5.71 -2.50 -13.80
C SER A 80 -4.52 -1.66 -14.23
N LEU A 81 -3.31 -2.00 -13.77
CA LEU A 81 -2.10 -1.18 -13.98
C LEU A 81 -1.04 -1.87 -14.84
N ARG A 82 -1.20 -3.15 -15.18
CA ARG A 82 -0.23 -3.95 -15.94
C ARG A 82 1.18 -3.89 -15.36
N LEU A 83 1.28 -3.82 -14.04
CA LEU A 83 2.54 -3.75 -13.32
C LEU A 83 3.24 -5.11 -13.31
N GLU A 84 4.57 -5.09 -13.33
CA GLU A 84 5.34 -6.25 -12.94
C GLU A 84 5.18 -6.45 -11.41
N THR A 85 4.60 -7.59 -11.05
CA THR A 85 4.29 -7.92 -9.65
C THR A 85 5.26 -8.95 -9.09
N PHE A 86 5.19 -9.17 -7.78
CA PHE A 86 5.94 -10.20 -7.06
C PHE A 86 5.08 -11.46 -6.81
N ASP A 87 5.67 -12.51 -6.25
CA ASP A 87 4.94 -13.71 -5.84
C ASP A 87 4.45 -13.60 -4.39
N ALA A 88 3.27 -14.10 -4.06
CA ALA A 88 2.73 -13.95 -2.69
C ALA A 88 3.69 -14.44 -1.57
N ASN A 89 4.52 -15.45 -1.85
CA ASN A 89 5.53 -15.96 -0.93
C ASN A 89 6.78 -15.06 -0.79
N ASP A 90 7.08 -14.22 -1.79
CA ASP A 90 8.16 -13.22 -1.70
C ASP A 90 7.94 -12.30 -0.50
N LEU A 91 6.68 -11.98 -0.20
CA LEU A 91 6.28 -11.20 0.96
C LEU A 91 5.97 -12.08 2.19
N TYR A 92 5.06 -13.05 2.06
CA TYR A 92 4.54 -13.78 3.22
C TYR A 92 5.63 -14.62 3.91
N GLN A 93 6.43 -15.34 3.12
CA GLN A 93 7.57 -16.14 3.61
C GLN A 93 8.88 -15.33 3.59
N GLY A 94 8.87 -14.11 3.04
CA GLY A 94 10.07 -13.27 2.94
C GLY A 94 11.12 -13.78 1.95
N GLN A 95 10.71 -14.50 0.89
CA GLN A 95 11.68 -15.09 -0.05
C GLN A 95 12.44 -14.03 -0.86
N ASN A 96 11.78 -12.93 -1.24
CA ASN A 96 12.42 -11.89 -2.03
C ASN A 96 11.74 -10.52 -1.82
N PHE A 97 12.08 -9.87 -0.70
CA PHE A 97 11.50 -8.56 -0.40
C PHE A 97 11.90 -7.46 -1.40
N ASN A 98 13.04 -7.61 -2.11
CA ASN A 98 13.45 -6.66 -3.14
C ASN A 98 12.42 -6.54 -4.27
N LYS A 99 11.81 -7.66 -4.69
CA LYS A 99 10.72 -7.64 -5.69
C LYS A 99 9.48 -6.93 -5.15
N VAL A 100 9.13 -7.17 -3.88
CA VAL A 100 8.00 -6.53 -3.22
C VAL A 100 8.19 -5.00 -3.20
N LEU A 101 9.36 -4.54 -2.74
CA LEU A 101 9.69 -3.12 -2.68
C LEU A 101 9.72 -2.48 -4.07
N SER A 102 10.31 -3.14 -5.06
CA SER A 102 10.34 -2.66 -6.45
C SER A 102 8.93 -2.47 -7.02
N SER A 103 8.03 -3.42 -6.76
CA SER A 103 6.63 -3.35 -7.20
C SER A 103 5.88 -2.17 -6.54
N LEU A 104 6.07 -1.95 -5.23
CA LEU A 104 5.48 -0.79 -4.52
C LEU A 104 6.01 0.55 -5.01
N VAL A 105 7.32 0.65 -5.26
CA VAL A 105 7.93 1.86 -5.81
C VAL A 105 7.38 2.16 -7.20
N THR A 106 7.20 1.13 -8.03
CA THR A 106 6.62 1.28 -9.38
C THR A 106 5.15 1.68 -9.31
N LEU A 107 4.37 1.07 -8.39
CA LEU A 107 2.98 1.44 -8.15
C LEU A 107 2.84 2.92 -7.74
N ASN A 108 3.69 3.40 -6.82
CA ASN A 108 3.70 4.81 -6.42
C ASN A 108 3.98 5.73 -7.62
N LYS A 109 4.98 5.39 -8.46
CA LYS A 109 5.30 6.18 -9.66
C LYS A 109 4.14 6.25 -10.65
N VAL A 110 3.52 5.11 -10.95
CA VAL A 110 2.40 5.05 -11.91
C VAL A 110 1.19 5.83 -11.39
N THR A 111 0.89 5.70 -10.10
CA THR A 111 -0.27 6.40 -9.50
C THR A 111 -0.04 7.89 -9.27
N ALA A 112 1.20 8.32 -9.07
CA ALA A 112 1.57 9.73 -9.06
C ALA A 112 1.36 10.39 -10.44
N ASP A 113 1.66 9.69 -11.53
CA ASP A 113 1.48 10.19 -12.90
C ASP A 113 0.00 10.37 -13.28
N ILE A 114 -0.87 9.52 -12.72
CA ILE A 114 -2.34 9.61 -12.89
C ILE A 114 -2.94 10.80 -12.12
N GLY A 115 -2.15 11.50 -11.27
CA GLY A 115 -2.61 12.67 -10.50
C GLY A 115 -3.39 12.32 -9.24
N LEU A 116 -3.32 11.06 -8.78
CA LEU A 116 -3.94 10.60 -7.53
C LEU A 116 -3.06 10.87 -6.30
N GLY A 117 -1.86 11.40 -6.53
CA GLY A 117 -0.92 11.81 -5.48
C GLY A 117 -1.24 13.20 -4.94
N SER A 118 -1.92 13.24 -3.80
CA SER A 118 -1.87 14.34 -2.83
C SER A 118 -2.37 15.71 -3.29
N ASP A 119 -3.69 15.87 -3.47
CA ASP A 119 -4.34 17.15 -3.12
C ASP A 119 -5.78 16.92 -2.65
N SER A 120 -5.92 16.51 -1.39
CA SER A 120 -7.20 16.54 -0.66
C SER A 120 -6.92 16.55 0.86
N VAL A 121 -6.04 17.45 1.29
CA VAL A 121 -6.24 18.02 2.63
C VAL A 121 -7.38 19.04 2.45
N CYS A 122 -8.50 18.84 3.14
CA CYS A 122 -9.62 19.76 3.12
C CYS A 122 -9.16 21.16 3.58
N ALA A 123 -8.77 22.02 2.64
CA ALA A 123 -8.90 23.46 2.84
C ALA A 123 -10.39 23.74 2.90
N ARG A 124 -10.96 23.77 4.10
CA ARG A 124 -12.30 24.33 4.34
C ARG A 124 -12.24 25.78 3.82
N PRO A 125 -12.97 26.18 2.78
CA PRO A 125 -13.28 27.58 2.64
C PRO A 125 -14.30 27.85 3.74
N SER A 126 -13.87 28.47 4.83
CA SER A 126 -14.80 29.12 5.74
C SER A 126 -15.35 30.36 5.02
N SER A 127 -16.21 30.12 4.02
CA SER A 127 -17.02 31.16 3.39
C SER A 127 -18.19 31.44 4.32
N HIS A 128 -17.96 32.31 5.29
CA HIS A 128 -19.03 33.11 5.86
C HIS A 128 -18.62 34.58 5.73
N ARG A 129 -18.95 35.14 4.56
CA ARG A 129 -18.93 36.58 4.30
C ARG A 129 -20.38 37.10 4.43
N ILE A 130 -20.58 37.93 5.44
CA ILE A 130 -21.45 39.13 5.51
C ILE A 130 -22.97 38.93 5.40
N LYS A 131 -23.66 39.31 6.47
CA LYS A 131 -24.53 40.50 6.49
C LYS A 131 -24.29 41.28 7.78
#